data_AF-X1PBR6-F1
#
_entry.id   AF-X1PBR6-F1
#
_cell.length_a   1.000
_cell.length_b   1.000
_cell.length_c   1.000
_cell.angle_alpha   90.00
_cell.angle_beta   90.00
_cell.angle_gamma   90.00
#
_symmetry.space_group_name_H-M   'P 1'
#
loop_
_entity.id
_entity.type
_entity.pdbx_description
1 polymer ?
#
loop_
_entity_poly.entity_id
_entity_poly.type
_entity_poly.pdbx_seq_one_letter_code
_entity_poly.pdbx_strand_id
1 'polypeptide(L)' 'TGSWTWYATEFDGEDIFFGLVDGFELEWGTFSLSELQTTKGRFGLGIERDRYIGMPKMKDISALKGRESSWCY' A
#
# COMPACT_ATOMS: atom_id res chain seq x y z
N THR A 1 9.25 10.49 -0.85
CA THR A 1 8.23 10.34 -1.90
C THR A 1 8.26 8.90 -2.36
N GLY A 2 7.29 8.10 -1.95
CA GLY A 2 7.06 6.77 -2.51
C GLY A 2 6.14 6.91 -3.72
N SER A 3 6.46 6.23 -4.82
CA SER A 3 5.64 6.27 -6.05
C SER A 3 4.72 5.05 -6.17
N TRP A 4 4.69 4.19 -5.15
CA TRP A 4 4.01 2.91 -5.15
C TRP A 4 3.23 2.74 -3.86
N THR A 5 1.98 2.26 -3.98
CA THR A 5 1.12 1.95 -2.84
C THR A 5 0.44 0.60 -3.07
N TRP A 6 0.42 -0.24 -2.05
CA TRP A 6 -0.25 -1.54 -2.08
C TRP A 6 -1.45 -1.53 -1.14
N TYR A 7 -2.61 -1.92 -1.64
CA TYR A 7 -3.85 -2.03 -0.89
C TYR A 7 -4.25 -3.50 -0.79
N ALA A 8 -3.87 -4.15 0.30
CA ALA A 8 -4.19 -5.56 0.54
C ALA A 8 -5.67 -5.77 0.87
N THR A 9 -6.32 -6.72 0.20
CA THR A 9 -7.71 -7.13 0.45
C THR A 9 -7.80 -8.52 1.08
N GLU A 10 -6.88 -9.41 0.72
CA GLU A 10 -6.81 -10.77 1.24
C GLU A 10 -5.36 -11.12 1.60
N PHE A 11 -5.19 -12.00 2.57
CA PHE A 11 -3.90 -12.51 3.01
C PHE A 11 -4.00 -14.02 3.23
N ASP A 12 -3.02 -14.77 2.74
CA ASP A 12 -2.96 -16.22 2.92
C ASP A 12 -2.64 -16.63 4.37
N GLY A 13 -2.15 -15.70 5.19
CA GLY A 13 -1.76 -15.94 6.58
C GLY A 13 -0.26 -16.15 6.77
N GLU A 14 0.51 -16.25 5.67
CA GLU A 14 1.93 -16.56 5.70
C GLU A 14 2.75 -15.45 5.04
N ASP A 15 2.53 -15.15 3.75
CA ASP A 15 3.37 -14.21 3.00
C ASP A 15 2.65 -13.50 1.85
N ILE A 16 1.67 -14.13 1.20
CA ILE A 16 1.07 -13.58 -0.02
C ILE A 16 -0.20 -12.79 0.28
N PHE A 17 -0.21 -11.53 -0.15
CA PHE A 17 -1.40 -10.72 -0.25
C PHE A 17 -1.99 -10.76 -1.66
N PHE A 18 -3.30 -10.62 -1.74
CA PHE A 18 -4.00 -10.19 -2.96
C PHE A 18 -4.59 -8.81 -2.74
N GLY A 19 -4.50 -7.94 -3.75
CA GLY A 19 -4.96 -6.58 -3.61
C GLY A 19 -4.72 -5.70 -4.83
N LEU A 20 -4.98 -4.41 -4.64
CA LEU A 20 -4.77 -3.39 -5.66
C LEU A 20 -3.36 -2.82 -5.51
N VAL A 21 -2.64 -2.73 -6.62
CA VAL A 21 -1.31 -2.14 -6.70
C VAL A 21 -1.42 -0.86 -7.51
N ASP A 22 -1.03 0.24 -6.88
CA ASP A 22 -0.90 1.54 -7.52
C ASP A 22 0.58 1.81 -7.74
N GLY A 23 1.05 1.51 -8.96
CA GLY A 23 2.45 1.69 -9.37
C GLY A 23 2.54 2.46 -10.67
N PHE A 24 2.91 1.78 -11.75
CA PHE A 24 2.85 2.36 -13.10
C PHE A 24 1.42 2.53 -13.60
N GLU A 25 0.61 1.50 -13.37
CA GLU A 25 -0.83 1.49 -13.62
C GLU A 25 -1.55 1.03 -12.34
N LEU A 26 -2.87 1.17 -12.33
CA LEU A 26 -3.70 0.72 -11.23
C LEU A 26 -4.23 -0.69 -11.55
N GLU A 27 -3.68 -1.70 -10.91
CA GLU A 27 -3.90 -3.10 -11.29
C GLU A 27 -4.19 -4.00 -10.08
N TRP A 28 -4.96 -5.06 -10.30
CA TRP A 28 -5.19 -6.10 -9.31
C TRP A 28 -4.15 -7.21 -9.44
N GLY A 29 -3.55 -7.61 -8.32
CA GLY A 29 -2.50 -8.62 -8.34
C GLY A 29 -2.17 -9.19 -6.96
N THR A 30 -1.23 -10.13 -6.96
CA THR A 30 -0.65 -10.70 -5.75
C THR A 30 0.72 -10.10 -5.48
N PHE A 31 1.09 -9.97 -4.21
CA PHE A 31 2.39 -9.45 -3.79
C PHE A 31 2.80 -10.01 -2.42
N SER A 32 4.11 -10.15 -2.21
CA SER A 32 4.69 -10.79 -1.01
C SER A 32 5.00 -9.79 0.10
N LEU A 33 4.64 -10.14 1.34
CA LEU A 33 4.97 -9.39 2.54
C LEU A 33 6.50 -9.31 2.74
N SER A 34 7.19 -10.43 2.58
CA SER A 34 8.64 -10.49 2.77
C SER A 34 9.39 -9.64 1.73
N GLU A 35 8.90 -9.56 0.49
CA GLU A 35 9.43 -8.63 -0.52
C GLU A 35 9.22 -7.16 -0.11
N LEU A 36 8.01 -6.81 0.37
CA LEU A 36 7.74 -5.44 0.84
C LEU A 36 8.61 -5.05 2.04
N GLN A 37 8.87 -5.98 2.97
CA GLN A 37 9.70 -5.73 4.16
C GLN A 37 11.20 -5.55 3.85
N THR A 38 11.70 -6.28 2.84
CA THR A 38 13.10 -6.20 2.42
C THR A 38 13.36 -5.00 1.52
N THR A 39 12.33 -4.46 0.86
CA THR A 39 12.43 -3.27 0.02
C THR A 39 12.88 -2.05 0.84
N LYS A 40 13.95 -1.38 0.39
CA LYS A 40 14.50 -0.17 1.00
C LYS A 40 14.47 0.99 0.02
N GLY A 41 13.93 2.12 0.48
CA GLY A 41 13.98 3.39 -0.25
C GLY A 41 15.35 4.06 -0.19
N ARG A 42 15.43 5.26 -0.77
CA ARG A 42 16.67 6.04 -0.95
C ARG A 42 17.50 6.27 0.32
N PHE A 43 16.85 6.28 1.49
CA PHE A 43 17.50 6.49 2.79
C PHE A 43 17.60 5.22 3.64
N GLY A 44 17.45 4.04 3.04
CA GLY A 44 17.44 2.78 3.78
C GLY A 44 16.17 2.55 4.61
N LEU A 45 15.17 3.42 4.48
CA LEU A 45 13.87 3.27 5.12
C LEU A 45 13.02 2.25 4.34
N GLY A 46 12.31 1.40 5.07
CA GLY A 46 11.37 0.45 4.47
C GLY A 46 10.08 1.13 4.02
N ILE A 47 9.20 0.34 3.41
CA ILE A 47 7.83 0.77 3.08
C ILE A 47 7.05 0.99 4.39
N GLU A 48 6.28 2.06 4.45
CA GLU A 48 5.45 2.40 5.60
C GLU A 48 4.14 1.60 5.56
N ARG A 49 3.71 1.10 6.72
CA ARG A 49 2.40 0.45 6.87
C ARG A 49 1.44 1.38 7.58
N ASP A 50 0.39 1.79 6.88
CA ASP A 50 -0.73 2.51 7.48
C ASP A 50 -1.71 1.54 8.17
N ARG A 51 -2.07 1.84 9.42
CA ARG A 51 -3.06 1.09 10.22
C ARG A 51 -4.40 1.80 10.33
N TYR A 52 -4.51 3.05 9.90
CA TYR A 52 -5.66 3.93 10.14
C TYR A 52 -6.34 4.41 8.86
N ILE A 53 -6.03 3.78 7.72
CA ILE A 53 -6.68 4.02 6.42
C ILE A 53 -8.21 3.82 6.46
N GLY A 54 -8.73 3.10 7.46
CA GLY A 54 -10.15 2.80 7.63
C GLY A 54 -10.65 1.77 6.61
N MET A 55 -11.90 1.91 6.18
CA MET A 55 -12.53 1.04 5.17
C MET A 55 -13.03 1.87 3.98
N PRO A 56 -12.12 2.43 3.16
CA PRO A 56 -12.53 3.14 1.96
C PRO A 56 -13.11 2.19 0.93
N LYS A 57 -14.03 2.68 0.11
CA LYS A 57 -14.45 1.94 -1.09
C LYS A 57 -13.34 2.02 -2.12
N MET A 58 -13.07 0.90 -2.79
CA MET A 58 -11.99 0.81 -3.78
C MET A 58 -12.07 1.87 -4.87
N LYS A 59 -13.29 2.23 -5.30
CA LYS A 59 -13.53 3.29 -6.30
C LYS A 59 -13.04 4.68 -5.87
N ASP A 60 -12.88 4.91 -4.57
CA ASP A 60 -12.51 6.21 -4.00
C ASP A 60 -11.00 6.27 -3.68
N ILE A 61 -10.23 5.23 -3.98
CA ILE A 61 -8.79 5.13 -3.65
C ILE A 61 -7.96 6.23 -4.33
N SER A 62 -8.26 6.56 -5.59
CA SER A 62 -7.56 7.66 -6.28
C SER A 62 -7.75 9.00 -5.57
N ALA A 63 -8.89 9.20 -4.88
CA ALA A 63 -9.17 10.38 -4.07
C ALA A 63 -8.49 10.35 -2.68
N LEU A 64 -7.89 9.22 -2.26
CA LEU A 64 -7.15 9.11 -1.00
C LEU A 64 -5.70 9.59 -1.10
N LYS A 65 -5.09 9.56 -2.28
CA LYS A 65 -3.69 9.95 -2.52
C LYS A 65 -3.32 11.38 -2.08
N GLY A 66 -4.30 12.24 -1.81
CA GLY A 66 -4.09 13.61 -1.31
C GLY A 66 -4.39 13.80 0.19
N ARG A 67 -4.82 12.75 0.89
CA ARG A 67 -5.32 12.83 2.27
C ARG A 67 -4.28 12.44 3.32
N GLU A 68 -3.19 11.81 2.90
CA GLU A 68 -2.13 11.26 3.77
C GLU A 68 -1.47 12.33 4.66
N SER A 69 -1.51 13.60 4.27
CA SER A 69 -0.96 14.73 5.03
C SER A 69 -1.93 15.38 6.03
N SER A 70 -3.22 15.01 6.03
CA SER A 70 -4.24 15.72 6.84
C SER A 70 -4.70 14.97 8.10
N TRP A 71 -4.22 13.75 8.35
CA TRP A 71 -4.58 12.94 9.52
C TRP A 71 -3.55 13.03 10.67
N CYS A 72 -2.54 13.88 10.52
CA CYS A 72 -1.54 14.18 11.55
C CYS A 72 -1.80 15.56 12.17
N TYR A 73 -3.00 15.82 12.70
CA TYR A 73 -3.26 16.85 13.72
C TYR A 73 -4.40 16.39 14.63
#